data_AF-A0A4Y8C754-F1
#
_entry.id   AF-A0A4Y8C754-F1
#
_cell.length_a   1.000
_cell.length_b   1.000
_cell.length_c   1.000
_cell.angle_alpha   90.00
_cell.angle_beta   90.00
_cell.angle_gamma   90.00
#
_symmetry.space_group_name_H-M   'P 1'
#
loop_
_entity.id
_entity.type
_entity.pdbx_description
1 polymer ?
#
loop_
_entity_poly.entity_id
_entity_poly.type
_entity_poly.pdbx_seq_one_letter_code
_entity_poly.pdbx_strand_id
1 'polypeptide(L)'
;CDEIIAGKFDDNFPLAIWQTGSGTQSNMNMNEVIANRATEIMGGDFRKEKLVHPNDHVNMSQSSNDTFPTAMSIVAVEQVEKKLIPALDELIATFEKKVKEFDGIIKIGRTH
;
A
#
# COMPACT_ATOMS: atom_id res chain seq x y z
N CYS A 1 13.18 -1.17 -8.63
CA CYS A 1 12.03 -0.92 -7.73
C CYS A 1 12.35 -1.22 -6.27
N ASP A 2 13.27 -2.14 -5.97
CA ASP A 2 13.60 -2.57 -4.59
C ASP A 2 13.92 -1.44 -3.61
N GLU A 3 14.63 -0.38 -4.04
CA GLU A 3 14.92 0.77 -3.16
C GLU A 3 13.65 1.52 -2.72
N ILE A 4 12.65 1.61 -3.60
CA ILE A 4 11.34 2.24 -3.30
C ILE A 4 10.54 1.32 -2.38
N ILE A 5 10.51 0.01 -2.67
CA ILE A 5 9.84 -0.98 -1.82
C ILE A 5 10.46 -1.02 -0.41
N ALA A 6 11.76 -0.75 -0.29
CA ALA A 6 12.48 -0.61 0.97
C ALA A 6 12.28 0.75 1.68
N GLY A 7 11.43 1.65 1.15
CA GLY A 7 11.10 2.94 1.76
C GLY A 7 12.15 4.05 1.61
N LYS A 8 13.18 3.87 0.76
CA LYS A 8 14.27 4.86 0.64
C LYS A 8 13.84 6.17 -0.02
N PHE A 9 12.66 6.20 -0.66
CA PHE A 9 12.19 7.32 -1.49
C PHE A 9 10.82 7.83 -1.07
N ASP A 10 10.33 7.51 0.14
CA ASP A 10 8.96 7.87 0.58
C ASP A 10 8.66 9.38 0.47
N ASP A 11 9.67 10.23 0.72
CA ASP A 11 9.56 11.69 0.59
C ASP A 11 9.35 12.20 -0.85
N ASN A 12 9.40 11.32 -1.86
CA ASN A 12 9.24 11.65 -3.28
C ASN A 12 7.82 11.42 -3.79
N PHE A 13 6.86 11.13 -2.90
CA PHE A 13 5.44 10.94 -3.23
C PHE A 13 4.55 11.98 -2.54
N PRO A 14 4.63 13.27 -2.89
CA PRO A 14 3.98 14.36 -2.16
C PRO A 14 2.47 14.51 -2.47
N LEU A 15 1.91 13.68 -3.35
CA LEU A 15 0.54 13.84 -3.84
C LEU A 15 -0.49 13.49 -2.76
N ALA A 16 -1.50 14.35 -2.63
CA ALA A 16 -2.63 14.13 -1.73
C ALA A 16 -3.63 13.09 -2.30
N ILE A 17 -4.52 12.59 -1.41
CA ILE A 17 -5.62 11.70 -1.79
C ILE A 17 -6.61 12.39 -2.74
N TRP A 18 -6.82 13.69 -2.58
CA TRP A 18 -7.75 14.50 -3.38
C TRP A 18 -7.18 14.86 -4.75
N GLN A 19 -7.06 13.84 -5.59
CA GLN A 19 -6.50 13.90 -6.94
C GLN A 19 -7.56 13.43 -7.96
N THR A 20 -7.17 13.26 -9.23
CA THR A 20 -8.05 12.61 -10.21
C THR A 20 -8.54 11.24 -9.73
N GLY A 21 -9.82 10.92 -9.94
CA GLY A 21 -10.44 9.68 -9.44
C GLY A 21 -9.87 8.40 -10.07
N SER A 22 -9.17 8.52 -11.20
CA SER A 22 -8.43 7.42 -11.85
C SER A 22 -7.07 7.12 -11.20
N GLY A 23 -6.60 7.95 -10.27
CA GLY A 23 -5.27 7.81 -9.65
C GLY A 23 -4.10 8.07 -10.61
N THR A 24 -4.35 8.68 -11.77
CA THR A 24 -3.33 8.94 -12.81
C THR A 24 -2.15 9.75 -12.28
N GLN A 25 -2.37 10.70 -11.37
CA GLN A 25 -1.29 11.52 -10.82
C GLN A 25 -0.35 10.67 -9.95
N SER A 26 -0.88 9.84 -9.03
CA SER A 26 -0.06 8.87 -8.28
C SER A 26 0.63 7.84 -9.18
N ASN A 27 -0.04 7.34 -10.23
CA ASN A 27 0.58 6.44 -11.20
C ASN A 27 1.79 7.10 -11.88
N MET A 28 1.62 8.32 -12.38
CA MET A 28 2.71 9.06 -13.02
C MET A 28 3.83 9.42 -12.03
N ASN A 29 3.51 9.76 -10.78
CA ASN A 29 4.52 10.01 -9.75
C ASN A 29 5.41 8.78 -9.53
N MET A 30 4.82 7.58 -9.45
CA MET A 30 5.59 6.34 -9.35
C MET A 30 6.46 6.11 -10.58
N ASN A 31 5.89 6.27 -11.78
CA ASN A 31 6.63 6.12 -13.03
C ASN A 31 7.83 7.07 -13.13
N GLU A 32 7.65 8.33 -12.73
CA GLU A 32 8.71 9.35 -12.74
C GLU A 32 9.81 9.07 -11.72
N VAL A 33 9.46 8.69 -10.49
CA VAL A 33 10.46 8.33 -9.46
C VAL A 33 11.28 7.12 -9.91
N ILE A 34 10.63 6.09 -10.47
CA ILE A 34 11.33 4.91 -11.02
C ILE A 34 12.23 5.31 -12.18
N ALA A 35 11.73 6.08 -13.15
CA ALA A 35 12.48 6.48 -14.34
C ALA A 35 13.69 7.36 -14.01
N ASN A 36 13.51 8.33 -13.11
CA ASN A 36 14.60 9.19 -12.65
C ASN A 36 15.65 8.37 -11.92
N ARG A 37 15.24 7.49 -11.01
CA ARG A 37 16.18 6.67 -10.26
C ARG A 37 16.92 5.67 -11.15
N ALA A 38 16.24 5.08 -12.12
CA ALA A 38 16.87 4.20 -13.10
C ALA A 38 17.91 4.96 -13.94
N THR A 39 17.61 6.20 -14.35
CA THR A 39 18.55 7.06 -15.08
C THR A 39 19.81 7.34 -14.26
N GLU A 40 19.69 7.64 -12.97
CA GLU A 40 20.85 7.81 -12.08
C GLU A 40 21.69 6.54 -11.94
N ILE A 41 21.05 5.38 -11.79
CA ILE A 41 21.74 4.09 -11.69
C ILE A 41 22.54 3.79 -12.97
N MET A 42 22.04 4.23 -14.12
CA MET A 42 22.72 4.10 -15.43
C MET A 42 23.85 5.13 -15.63
N GLY A 43 24.10 6.00 -14.64
CA GLY A 43 25.15 7.03 -14.69
C GLY A 43 24.73 8.34 -15.37
N GLY A 44 23.45 8.49 -15.73
CA GLY A 44 22.90 9.71 -16.30
C GLY A 44 22.47 10.74 -15.23
N ASP A 45 22.31 11.99 -15.65
CA ASP A 45 21.71 13.05 -14.82
C ASP A 45 20.24 13.19 -15.21
N PHE A 46 19.33 12.67 -14.38
CA PHE A 46 17.89 12.66 -14.65
C PHE A 46 17.28 14.06 -14.82
N ARG A 47 17.99 15.11 -14.37
CA ARG A 47 17.57 16.50 -14.58
C ARG A 47 17.94 17.03 -15.97
N LYS A 48 18.83 16.35 -16.69
CA LYS A 48 19.30 16.73 -18.03
C LYS A 48 18.77 15.83 -19.12
N GLU A 49 18.70 14.53 -18.84
CA GLU A 49 18.26 13.52 -19.80
C GLU A 49 17.43 12.45 -19.12
N LYS A 50 16.59 11.76 -19.89
CA LYS A 50 15.81 10.61 -19.43
C LYS A 50 16.27 9.38 -20.20
N LEU A 51 17.23 8.64 -19.63
CA LEU A 51 17.68 7.35 -20.21
C LEU A 51 16.56 6.30 -20.13
N VAL A 52 15.69 6.43 -19.12
CA VAL A 52 14.45 5.66 -18.99
C VAL A 52 13.25 6.61 -19.09
N HIS A 53 12.33 6.36 -20.02
CA HIS A 53 11.14 7.17 -20.18
C HIS A 53 10.00 6.66 -19.25
N PRO A 54 9.35 7.53 -18.45
CA PRO A 54 8.35 7.09 -17.48
C PRO A 54 7.12 6.45 -18.12
N ASN A 55 6.70 6.91 -19.30
CA ASN A 55 5.56 6.31 -19.99
C ASN A 55 6.00 5.10 -20.83
N ASP A 56 6.86 5.36 -21.81
CA ASP A 56 7.25 4.39 -22.83
C ASP A 56 8.03 3.19 -22.28
N HIS A 57 8.71 3.30 -21.13
CA HIS A 57 9.43 2.17 -20.53
C HIS A 57 8.77 1.69 -19.23
N VAL A 58 8.55 2.57 -18.24
CA VAL A 58 8.05 2.15 -16.93
C VAL A 58 6.56 1.80 -16.98
N ASN A 59 5.77 2.63 -17.66
CA ASN A 59 4.33 2.42 -17.85
C ASN A 59 3.99 1.68 -19.17
N MET A 60 4.98 1.02 -19.79
CA MET A 60 4.75 0.29 -21.04
C MET A 60 3.68 -0.78 -20.80
N SER A 61 2.70 -0.86 -21.71
CA SER A 61 1.58 -1.82 -21.67
C SER A 61 0.65 -1.67 -20.46
N GLN A 62 0.66 -0.52 -19.78
CA GLN A 62 -0.16 -0.22 -18.62
C GLN A 62 -1.04 1.01 -18.85
N SER A 63 -2.13 1.12 -18.11
CA SER A 63 -2.97 2.31 -18.02
C SER A 63 -3.22 2.65 -16.55
N SER A 64 -3.28 3.92 -16.18
CA SER A 64 -3.67 4.25 -14.80
C SER A 64 -5.02 3.62 -14.41
N ASN A 65 -5.89 3.39 -15.40
CA ASN A 65 -7.22 2.81 -15.21
C ASN A 65 -7.20 1.30 -14.90
N ASP A 66 -6.11 0.59 -15.18
CA ASP A 66 -5.92 -0.80 -14.76
C ASP A 66 -4.93 -0.91 -13.59
N THR A 67 -3.91 -0.06 -13.58
CA THR A 67 -2.78 -0.14 -12.65
C THR A 67 -3.18 0.34 -11.25
N PHE A 68 -3.91 1.46 -11.16
CA PHE A 68 -4.32 2.00 -9.87
C PHE A 68 -5.34 1.09 -9.16
N PRO A 69 -6.42 0.57 -9.81
CA PRO A 69 -7.30 -0.42 -9.19
C PRO A 69 -6.60 -1.73 -8.81
N THR A 70 -5.62 -2.18 -9.61
CA THR A 70 -4.78 -3.34 -9.28
C THR A 70 -4.01 -3.10 -7.98
N ALA A 71 -3.32 -1.97 -7.88
CA ALA A 71 -2.57 -1.59 -6.68
C ALA A 71 -3.48 -1.50 -5.44
N MET A 72 -4.66 -0.89 -5.57
CA MET A 72 -5.65 -0.83 -4.48
C MET A 72 -6.06 -2.22 -4.00
N SER A 73 -6.29 -3.16 -4.92
CA SER A 73 -6.69 -4.53 -4.59
C SER A 73 -5.58 -5.30 -3.86
N ILE A 74 -4.33 -5.15 -4.32
CA ILE A 74 -3.15 -5.74 -3.66
C ILE A 74 -3.04 -5.22 -2.21
N VAL A 75 -3.11 -3.90 -2.03
CA VAL A 75 -3.00 -3.28 -0.70
C VAL A 75 -4.15 -3.71 0.21
N ALA A 76 -5.38 -3.78 -0.31
CA ALA A 76 -6.54 -4.22 0.47
C ALA A 76 -6.35 -5.63 1.03
N VAL A 77 -5.95 -6.59 0.17
CA VAL A 77 -5.66 -7.97 0.60
C VAL A 77 -4.53 -7.98 1.61
N GLU A 78 -3.44 -7.24 1.35
CA GLU A 78 -2.31 -7.19 2.26
C GLU A 78 -2.69 -6.66 3.65
N GLN A 79 -3.48 -5.59 3.74
CA GLN A 79 -3.92 -5.04 5.03
C GLN A 79 -4.86 -6.00 5.76
N VAL A 80 -5.73 -6.72 5.04
CA VAL A 80 -6.62 -7.72 5.64
C VAL A 80 -5.80 -8.87 6.24
N GLU A 81 -4.94 -9.48 5.43
CA GLU A 81 -4.14 -10.65 5.81
C GLU A 81 -3.10 -10.33 6.90
N LYS A 82 -2.39 -9.20 6.79
CA LYS A 82 -1.26 -8.90 7.68
C LYS A 82 -1.62 -8.08 8.91
N LYS A 83 -2.78 -7.43 8.95
CA LYS A 83 -3.19 -6.61 10.10
C LYS A 83 -4.54 -7.02 10.68
N LEU A 84 -5.58 -7.07 9.84
CA LEU A 84 -6.94 -7.29 10.34
C LEU A 84 -7.13 -8.69 10.93
N ILE A 85 -6.79 -9.74 10.18
CA ILE A 85 -6.96 -11.12 10.63
C ILE A 85 -6.15 -11.39 11.91
N PRO A 86 -4.85 -11.06 11.99
CA PRO A 86 -4.07 -11.26 13.22
C PRO A 86 -4.65 -10.52 14.44
N ALA A 87 -5.17 -9.29 14.26
CA ALA A 87 -5.80 -8.55 15.35
C ALA A 87 -7.12 -9.20 15.81
N LEU A 88 -7.88 -9.78 14.89
CA LEU A 88 -9.08 -10.55 15.23
C LEU A 88 -8.73 -11.85 15.95
N ASP A 89 -7.69 -12.56 15.53
CA ASP A 89 -7.21 -13.77 16.21
C ASP A 89 -6.79 -13.48 17.65
N GLU A 90 -6.08 -12.37 17.89
CA GLU A 90 -5.73 -11.91 19.24
C GLU A 90 -6.97 -11.60 20.08
N LEU A 91 -7.95 -10.92 19.50
CA LEU A 91 -9.22 -10.60 20.17
C LEU A 91 -9.99 -11.88 20.54
N ILE A 92 -10.08 -12.83 19.62
CA ILE A 92 -10.74 -14.12 19.83
C ILE A 92 -10.04 -14.89 20.96
N ALA A 93 -8.72 -15.04 20.89
CA ALA A 93 -7.94 -15.73 21.92
C ALA A 93 -8.12 -15.08 23.31
N THR A 94 -8.19 -13.74 23.35
CA THR A 94 -8.45 -12.99 24.58
C THR A 94 -9.83 -13.29 25.15
N PHE A 95 -10.87 -13.30 24.31
CA PHE A 95 -12.22 -13.63 24.76
C PHE A 95 -12.34 -15.09 25.18
N GLU A 96 -11.73 -16.05 24.48
CA GLU A 96 -11.72 -17.45 24.89
C GLU A 96 -11.08 -17.64 26.27
N LYS A 97 -9.99 -16.91 26.55
CA LYS A 97 -9.37 -16.90 27.89
C LYS A 97 -10.33 -16.35 28.94
N LYS A 98 -11.00 -15.24 28.65
CA LYS A 98 -11.95 -14.61 29.60
C LYS A 98 -13.20 -15.44 29.84
N VAL A 99 -13.69 -16.16 28.82
CA VAL A 99 -14.79 -17.13 28.98
C VAL A 99 -14.41 -18.18 30.03
N LYS A 100 -13.21 -18.77 29.91
CA LYS A 100 -12.72 -19.77 30.88
C LYS A 100 -12.50 -19.17 32.28
N GLU A 101 -11.96 -17.95 32.35
CA GLU A 101 -11.72 -17.24 33.62
C GLU A 101 -13.03 -16.93 34.37
N PHE A 102 -14.11 -16.66 33.65
CA PHE A 102 -15.40 -16.23 34.22
C PHE A 102 -16.47 -17.33 34.28
N ASP A 103 -16.14 -18.58 33.94
CA ASP A 103 -17.08 -19.71 33.88
C ASP A 103 -17.88 -19.89 35.18
N GLY A 104 -17.24 -19.71 36.33
CA GLY A 104 -17.88 -19.83 37.65
C GLY A 104 -18.64 -18.58 38.13
N ILE A 105 -18.65 -17.48 37.39
CA ILE A 105 -19.24 -16.21 37.85
C ILE A 105 -20.71 -16.11 37.41
N ILE A 106 -21.62 -16.37 38.34
CA ILE A 106 -23.06 -16.21 38.11
C ILE A 106 -23.43 -14.73 38.08
N LYS A 107 -24.14 -14.30 37.03
CA LYS A 107 -24.64 -12.93 36.88
C LYS A 107 -26.13 -12.93 36.57
N ILE A 108 -26.82 -11.86 36.97
CA ILE A 108 -28.22 -11.61 36.56
C ILE A 108 -28.21 -11.11 35.11
N GLY A 109 -28.94 -11.82 34.24
CA GLY A 109 -29.22 -11.37 32.88
C GLY A 109 -30.09 -10.11 32.90
N ARG A 110 -29.81 -9.16 32.01
CA ARG A 110 -30.62 -7.94 31.86
C ARG A 110 -31.32 -7.98 30.50
N THR A 111 -32.63 -8.04 30.54
CA THR A 111 -33.56 -7.85 29.42
C THR A 111 -34.69 -6.95 29.93
N HIS A 112 -35.32 -6.16 29.05
CA HIS A 112 -36.44 -5.30 29.41
C HIS A 112 -37.58 -6.07 30.07
#